data_AF-A0A2N2HCP6-F1
#
_entry.id   AF-A0A2N2HCP6-F1
#
_cell.length_a   1.000
_cell.length_b   1.000
_cell.length_c   1.000
_cell.angle_alpha   90.00
_cell.angle_beta   90.00
_cell.angle_gamma   90.00
#
_symmetry.space_group_name_H-M   'P 1'
#
loop_
_entity.id
_entity.type
_entity.pdbx_description
1 polymer ?
#
loop_
_entity_poly.entity_id
_entity_poly.type
_entity_poly.pdbx_seq_one_letter_code
_entity_poly.pdbx_strand_id
1 'polypeptide(L)'
;HEMVVGSQARILYANEQGRVRIAQAFNEAIRNGVIAAPIVLGRDHHDVSGTDSPFRETANIYDGSSLCADMAVHNVIGDGFRGASWVSLHNGGGVGWGEVINGGFGLVLDGSDEADQRLESMLFWDVNNGIARRAWAGNEGARFQAASTMKRENRLRVTLPESAESQVVIDALSRAFGPAAG
;
A
#
# COMPACT_ATOMS: atom_id res chain seq x y z
N HIS A 1 9.69 -10.69 25.65
CA HIS A 1 8.57 -11.49 25.11
C HIS A 1 9.13 -12.57 24.19
N GLU A 2 8.81 -13.84 24.44
CA GLU A 2 9.25 -15.00 23.65
C GLU A 2 8.16 -15.41 22.66
N MET A 3 8.01 -14.66 21.57
CA MET A 3 6.89 -14.80 20.63
C MET A 3 7.23 -15.60 19.35
N VAL A 4 8.44 -16.13 19.25
CA VAL A 4 8.91 -16.82 18.04
C VAL A 4 8.41 -18.26 18.04
N VAL A 5 7.75 -18.68 16.95
CA VAL A 5 7.36 -20.07 16.67
C VAL A 5 7.73 -20.39 15.22
N GLY A 6 8.51 -21.44 14.99
CA GLY A 6 8.99 -21.81 13.66
C GLY A 6 10.20 -20.98 13.21
N SER A 7 10.08 -20.31 12.06
CA SER A 7 11.15 -19.45 11.51
C SER A 7 11.50 -18.29 12.44
N GLN A 8 12.77 -17.88 12.45
CA GLN A 8 13.23 -16.69 13.17
C GLN A 8 12.70 -15.42 12.49
N ALA A 9 11.50 -14.99 12.89
CA ALA A 9 10.78 -13.87 12.27
C ALA A 9 10.52 -12.71 13.25
N ARG A 10 10.33 -11.51 12.68
CA ARG A 10 9.97 -10.29 13.41
C ARG A 10 8.99 -9.45 12.59
N ILE A 11 8.09 -8.76 13.27
CA ILE A 11 7.16 -7.81 12.66
C ILE A 11 7.25 -6.45 13.34
N LEU A 12 7.11 -5.39 12.56
CA LEU A 12 6.98 -4.00 13.00
C LEU A 12 6.25 -3.19 11.92
N TYR A 13 5.75 -2.02 12.29
CA TYR A 13 5.13 -1.10 11.34
C TYR A 13 6.15 -0.04 10.91
N ALA A 14 6.22 0.20 9.60
CA ALA A 14 7.07 1.22 9.01
C ALA A 14 6.38 1.81 7.76
N ASN A 15 6.58 3.12 7.54
CA ASN A 15 6.21 3.79 6.30
C ASN A 15 7.20 3.44 5.17
N GLU A 16 6.97 3.93 3.94
CA GLU A 16 7.83 3.65 2.77
C GLU A 16 9.33 3.83 3.07
N GLN A 17 9.72 5.02 3.55
CA GLN A 17 11.14 5.29 3.87
C GLN A 17 11.70 4.36 4.93
N GLY A 18 10.90 4.06 5.97
CA GLY A 18 11.30 3.13 7.02
C GLY A 18 11.51 1.72 6.47
N ARG A 19 10.59 1.22 5.63
CA ARG A 19 10.70 -0.10 4.99
C ARG A 19 11.95 -0.18 4.12
N VAL A 20 12.17 0.82 3.26
CA VAL A 20 13.34 0.87 2.36
C VAL A 20 14.65 0.89 3.16
N ARG A 21 14.78 1.76 4.17
CA ARG A 21 16.00 1.86 4.97
C ARG A 21 16.32 0.58 5.76
N ILE A 22 15.29 -0.05 6.32
CA ILE A 22 15.46 -1.33 7.03
C ILE A 22 15.89 -2.42 6.04
N ALA A 23 15.26 -2.48 4.86
CA ALA A 23 15.59 -3.44 3.82
C ALA A 23 17.03 -3.28 3.31
N GLN A 24 17.46 -2.03 3.04
CA GLN A 24 18.84 -1.71 2.65
C GLN A 24 19.83 -2.14 3.74
N ALA A 25 19.55 -1.81 5.02
CA ALA A 25 20.42 -2.19 6.13
C ALA A 25 20.53 -3.71 6.30
N PHE A 26 19.45 -4.46 6.10
CA PHE A 26 19.51 -5.93 6.10
C PHE A 26 20.33 -6.47 4.92
N ASN A 27 20.10 -5.95 3.71
CA ASN A 27 20.83 -6.40 2.54
C ASN A 27 22.33 -6.10 2.65
N GLU A 28 22.70 -4.92 3.17
CA GLU A 28 24.08 -4.55 3.49
C GLU A 28 24.69 -5.47 4.56
N ALA A 29 23.96 -5.77 5.63
CA ALA A 29 24.44 -6.65 6.70
C ALA A 29 24.70 -8.09 6.20
N ILE A 30 23.89 -8.58 5.25
CA ILE A 30 24.11 -9.88 4.60
C ILE A 30 25.37 -9.84 3.73
N ARG A 31 25.51 -8.81 2.89
CA ARG A 31 26.67 -8.60 2.02
C ARG A 31 27.99 -8.54 2.80
N ASN A 32 27.97 -7.88 3.96
CA ASN A 32 29.12 -7.73 4.84
C ASN A 32 29.36 -8.95 5.75
N GLY A 33 28.53 -9.99 5.65
CA GLY A 33 28.65 -11.22 6.46
C GLY A 33 28.28 -11.04 7.95
N VAL A 34 27.69 -9.91 8.33
CA VAL A 34 27.14 -9.70 9.68
C VAL A 34 25.93 -10.61 9.90
N ILE A 35 25.13 -10.81 8.85
CA ILE A 35 24.04 -11.78 8.80
C ILE A 35 24.45 -12.91 7.86
N ALA A 36 24.48 -14.14 8.36
CA ALA A 36 25.07 -15.28 7.65
C ALA A 36 24.20 -15.87 6.52
N ALA A 37 22.95 -15.45 6.38
CA ALA A 37 21.99 -16.02 5.42
C ALA A 37 21.02 -14.96 4.88
N PRO A 38 20.43 -15.18 3.69
CA PRO A 38 19.41 -14.31 3.14
C PRO A 38 18.21 -14.07 4.09
N ILE A 39 17.59 -12.90 3.97
CA ILE A 39 16.37 -12.54 4.69
C ILE A 39 15.22 -12.44 3.70
N VAL A 40 14.08 -13.02 4.04
CA VAL A 40 12.83 -12.80 3.31
C VAL A 40 12.10 -11.63 3.96
N LEU A 41 11.90 -10.56 3.20
CA LEU A 41 10.92 -9.53 3.52
C LEU A 41 9.54 -9.95 3.06
N GLY A 42 8.53 -9.64 3.86
CA GLY A 42 7.13 -9.82 3.53
C GLY A 42 6.26 -9.02 4.49
N ARG A 43 4.95 -9.21 4.38
CA ARG A 43 3.95 -8.58 5.26
C ARG A 43 2.67 -9.39 5.26
N ASP A 44 1.82 -9.13 6.24
CA ASP A 44 0.40 -9.50 6.14
C ASP A 44 -0.25 -8.70 5.00
N HIS A 45 -1.40 -9.17 4.52
CA HIS A 45 -2.19 -8.44 3.52
C HIS A 45 -2.93 -7.24 4.16
N HIS A 46 -3.03 -7.20 5.49
CA HIS A 46 -3.51 -6.03 6.24
C HIS A 46 -2.50 -4.88 6.16
N ASP A 47 -2.52 -4.15 5.05
CA ASP A 47 -1.60 -3.06 4.75
C ASP A 47 -2.26 -1.95 3.91
N VAL A 48 -1.53 -0.85 3.71
CA VAL A 48 -2.01 0.37 3.06
C VAL A 48 -2.53 0.15 1.63
N SER A 49 -1.89 -0.72 0.84
CA SER A 49 -2.20 -0.91 -0.59
C SER A 49 -2.68 -2.31 -0.96
N GLY A 50 -2.31 -3.32 -0.17
CA GLY A 50 -2.49 -4.71 -0.55
C GLY A 50 -3.94 -5.19 -0.54
N THR A 51 -4.87 -4.47 0.10
CA THR A 51 -6.21 -5.00 0.35
C THR A 51 -7.31 -3.98 0.10
N ASP A 52 -8.31 -4.38 -0.69
CA ASP A 52 -9.60 -3.74 -0.80
C ASP A 52 -10.63 -4.57 -0.02
N SER A 53 -11.17 -3.97 1.05
CA SER A 53 -12.08 -4.62 1.99
C SER A 53 -13.02 -3.58 2.61
N PRO A 54 -14.27 -3.45 2.12
CA PRO A 54 -15.19 -2.41 2.56
C PRO A 54 -15.55 -2.50 4.04
N PHE A 55 -15.32 -3.66 4.67
CA PHE A 55 -15.60 -3.90 6.08
C PHE A 55 -14.37 -3.80 6.99
N ARG A 56 -13.18 -3.56 6.44
CA ARG A 56 -11.94 -3.48 7.23
C ARG A 56 -10.93 -2.49 6.64
N GLU A 57 -10.05 -2.91 5.73
CA GLU A 57 -8.91 -2.10 5.25
C GLU A 57 -9.32 -0.82 4.50
N THR A 58 -10.46 -0.84 3.81
CA THR A 58 -10.99 0.31 3.05
C THR A 58 -12.31 0.82 3.63
N ALA A 59 -12.66 0.44 4.86
CA ALA A 59 -13.89 0.88 5.54
C ALA A 59 -13.95 2.39 5.81
N ASN A 60 -12.81 3.08 5.80
CA ASN A 60 -12.71 4.53 5.96
C ASN A 60 -12.69 5.31 4.64
N ILE A 61 -13.09 4.67 3.54
CA ILE A 61 -13.16 5.24 2.19
C ILE A 61 -14.62 5.51 1.85
N TYR A 62 -14.97 6.79 1.64
CA TYR A 62 -16.35 7.27 1.54
C TYR A 62 -16.74 7.86 0.18
N ASP A 63 -15.83 7.85 -0.79
CA ASP A 63 -16.11 8.25 -2.17
C ASP A 63 -16.90 7.18 -2.96
N GLY A 64 -17.29 6.09 -2.30
CA GLY A 64 -17.98 4.93 -2.89
C GLY A 64 -17.04 3.85 -3.42
N SER A 65 -15.74 4.13 -3.54
CA SER A 65 -14.77 3.20 -4.12
C SER A 65 -14.33 2.08 -3.18
N SER A 66 -14.81 2.04 -1.93
CA SER A 66 -14.47 0.99 -0.96
C SER A 66 -14.91 -0.41 -1.41
N LEU A 67 -15.90 -0.49 -2.30
CA LEU A 67 -16.43 -1.71 -2.92
C LEU A 67 -15.62 -2.19 -4.14
N CYS A 68 -14.69 -1.39 -4.63
CA CYS A 68 -13.83 -1.73 -5.76
C CYS A 68 -12.68 -2.66 -5.32
N ALA A 69 -11.98 -3.27 -6.28
CA ALA A 69 -10.81 -4.13 -6.03
C ALA A 69 -9.55 -3.71 -6.81
N ASP A 70 -9.59 -2.55 -7.46
CA ASP A 70 -8.54 -2.09 -8.36
C ASP A 70 -7.20 -1.87 -7.64
N MET A 71 -7.23 -1.37 -6.40
CA MET A 71 -6.01 -1.06 -5.65
C MET A 71 -5.22 -2.33 -5.34
N ALA A 72 -5.88 -3.38 -4.84
CA ALA A 72 -5.27 -4.66 -4.51
C ALA A 72 -4.72 -5.37 -5.77
N VAL A 73 -5.49 -5.36 -6.87
CA VAL A 73 -5.07 -5.95 -8.15
C VAL A 73 -3.90 -5.17 -8.76
N HIS A 74 -3.94 -3.84 -8.74
CA HIS A 74 -2.82 -3.03 -9.22
C HIS A 74 -1.58 -3.23 -8.35
N ASN A 75 -1.74 -3.38 -7.03
CA ASN A 75 -0.62 -3.57 -6.12
C ASN A 75 0.18 -4.80 -6.50
N VAL A 76 -0.48 -5.96 -6.57
CA VAL A 76 0.17 -7.24 -6.85
C VAL A 76 0.84 -7.28 -8.23
N ILE A 77 0.20 -6.68 -9.24
CA ILE A 77 0.78 -6.56 -10.59
C ILE A 77 2.03 -5.68 -10.53
N GLY A 78 1.93 -4.51 -9.90
CA GLY A 78 3.04 -3.57 -9.85
C GLY A 78 4.22 -4.07 -9.01
N ASP A 79 3.99 -4.85 -7.94
CA ASP A 79 5.02 -5.53 -7.16
C ASP A 79 5.74 -6.58 -8.03
N GLY A 80 4.98 -7.36 -8.79
CA GLY A 80 5.51 -8.42 -9.66
C GLY A 80 6.50 -7.91 -10.71
N PHE A 81 6.24 -6.75 -11.31
CA PHE A 81 7.14 -6.12 -12.29
C PHE A 81 8.21 -5.21 -11.66
N ARG A 82 8.28 -5.11 -10.32
CA ARG A 82 9.26 -4.28 -9.60
C ARG A 82 10.24 -5.07 -8.75
N GLY A 83 10.24 -6.40 -8.89
CA GLY A 83 11.29 -7.24 -8.34
C GLY A 83 10.91 -8.02 -7.09
N ALA A 84 9.63 -8.10 -6.74
CA ALA A 84 9.17 -9.09 -5.77
C ALA A 84 9.65 -10.49 -6.18
N SER A 85 10.14 -11.28 -5.23
CA SER A 85 10.56 -12.66 -5.48
C SER A 85 9.35 -13.57 -5.73
N TRP A 86 8.22 -13.25 -5.10
CA TRP A 86 6.91 -13.78 -5.45
C TRP A 86 5.82 -12.78 -5.05
N VAL A 87 4.64 -12.97 -5.63
CA VAL A 87 3.44 -12.19 -5.33
C VAL A 87 2.24 -13.12 -5.15
N SER A 88 1.24 -12.67 -4.41
CA SER A 88 0.01 -13.40 -4.16
C SER A 88 -1.20 -12.47 -4.25
N LEU A 89 -2.30 -13.00 -4.81
CA LEU A 89 -3.61 -12.34 -4.81
C LEU A 89 -4.65 -13.34 -4.34
N HIS A 90 -5.36 -13.02 -3.27
CA HIS A 90 -6.32 -13.91 -2.63
C HIS A 90 -7.72 -13.29 -2.62
N ASN A 91 -8.71 -14.17 -2.47
CA ASN A 91 -10.11 -13.83 -2.23
C ASN A 91 -10.48 -14.26 -0.81
N GLY A 92 -10.93 -13.32 0.01
CA GLY A 92 -11.54 -13.61 1.29
C GLY A 92 -10.66 -13.52 2.53
N GLY A 93 -9.42 -13.02 2.42
CA GLY A 93 -8.54 -12.88 3.57
C GLY A 93 -9.07 -11.91 4.62
N GLY A 94 -9.38 -12.43 5.81
CA GLY A 94 -9.77 -11.64 6.97
C GLY A 94 -11.27 -11.53 7.20
N VAL A 95 -12.02 -10.94 6.27
CA VAL A 95 -13.47 -10.74 6.42
C VAL A 95 -14.33 -11.83 5.76
N GLY A 96 -13.72 -12.76 5.03
CA GLY A 96 -14.41 -13.92 4.47
C GLY A 96 -14.58 -13.88 2.95
N TRP A 97 -14.82 -15.05 2.37
CA TRP A 97 -14.90 -15.28 0.93
C TRP A 97 -15.91 -14.36 0.22
N GLY A 98 -15.47 -13.67 -0.84
CA GLY A 98 -16.30 -12.77 -1.64
C GLY A 98 -16.35 -11.33 -1.13
N GLU A 99 -15.90 -11.07 0.09
CA GLU A 99 -16.01 -9.75 0.74
C GLU A 99 -14.72 -8.92 0.65
N VAL A 100 -13.63 -9.49 0.12
CA VAL A 100 -12.31 -8.86 0.10
C VAL A 100 -11.42 -9.44 -0.99
N ILE A 101 -10.66 -8.56 -1.64
CA ILE A 101 -9.54 -8.91 -2.50
C ILE A 101 -8.26 -8.41 -1.84
N ASN A 102 -7.34 -9.33 -1.54
CA ASN A 102 -6.17 -9.02 -0.74
C ASN A 102 -4.90 -9.68 -1.28
N GLY A 103 -3.85 -8.90 -1.49
CA GLY A 103 -2.57 -9.31 -2.04
C GLY A 103 -1.36 -9.00 -1.15
N GLY A 104 -0.29 -9.73 -1.43
CA GLY A 104 0.97 -9.66 -0.70
C GLY A 104 2.16 -10.00 -1.59
N PHE A 105 3.34 -9.89 -0.99
CA PHE A 105 4.60 -10.17 -1.65
C PHE A 105 5.54 -10.92 -0.71
N GLY A 106 6.55 -11.56 -1.29
CA GLY A 106 7.80 -11.81 -0.61
C GLY A 106 8.98 -11.36 -1.46
N LEU A 107 9.99 -10.82 -0.79
CA LEU A 107 11.19 -10.27 -1.41
C LEU A 107 12.42 -10.81 -0.69
N VAL A 108 13.23 -11.58 -1.39
CA VAL A 108 14.49 -12.12 -0.88
C VAL A 108 15.56 -11.03 -0.94
N LEU A 109 16.19 -10.76 0.20
CA LEU A 109 17.41 -10.00 0.34
C LEU A 109 18.56 -10.99 0.50
N ASP A 110 19.47 -11.03 -0.46
CA ASP A 110 20.59 -11.98 -0.52
C ASP A 110 21.97 -11.30 -0.45
N GLY A 111 22.00 -9.99 -0.24
CA GLY A 111 23.21 -9.16 -0.19
C GLY A 111 23.68 -8.67 -1.56
N SER A 112 22.96 -8.96 -2.65
CA SER A 112 23.31 -8.49 -3.99
C SER A 112 22.92 -7.03 -4.25
N ASP A 113 23.63 -6.38 -5.17
CA ASP A 113 23.22 -5.06 -5.72
C ASP A 113 21.87 -5.14 -6.43
N GLU A 114 21.53 -6.30 -7.00
CA GLU A 114 20.23 -6.50 -7.64
C GLU A 114 19.09 -6.48 -6.62
N ALA A 115 19.29 -7.05 -5.43
CA ALA A 115 18.31 -6.97 -4.35
C ALA A 115 18.07 -5.52 -3.88
N ASP A 116 19.09 -4.64 -3.89
CA ASP A 116 18.91 -3.21 -3.58
C ASP A 116 18.01 -2.50 -4.61
N GLN A 117 18.22 -2.77 -5.90
CA GLN A 117 17.40 -2.16 -6.94
C GLN A 117 15.94 -2.62 -6.85
N ARG A 118 15.74 -3.92 -6.59
CA ARG A 118 14.41 -4.53 -6.44
C ARG A 118 13.70 -4.00 -5.18
N LEU A 119 14.37 -3.95 -4.03
CA LEU A 119 13.74 -3.49 -2.78
C LEU A 119 13.32 -2.02 -2.88
N GLU A 120 14.14 -1.15 -3.49
CA GLU A 120 13.81 0.26 -3.64
C GLU A 120 12.58 0.45 -4.53
N SER A 121 12.55 -0.24 -5.68
CA SER A 121 11.45 -0.10 -6.63
C SER A 121 10.15 -0.69 -6.08
N MET A 122 10.20 -1.92 -5.55
CA MET A 122 9.04 -2.64 -5.08
C MET A 122 8.44 -1.99 -3.84
N LEU A 123 9.23 -1.71 -2.79
CA LEU A 123 8.71 -1.12 -1.54
C LEU A 123 8.18 0.30 -1.75
N PHE A 124 8.75 1.05 -2.69
CA PHE A 124 8.21 2.35 -3.07
C PHE A 124 6.80 2.21 -3.64
N TRP A 125 6.57 1.26 -4.56
CA TRP A 125 5.27 1.00 -5.15
C TRP A 125 4.26 0.42 -4.16
N ASP A 126 4.64 -0.64 -3.43
CA ASP A 126 3.80 -1.37 -2.46
C ASP A 126 3.18 -0.44 -1.42
N VAL A 127 3.84 0.68 -1.12
CA VAL A 127 3.32 1.69 -0.17
C VAL A 127 2.63 2.86 -0.88
N ASN A 128 3.25 3.44 -1.92
CA ASN A 128 2.72 4.67 -2.53
C ASN A 128 1.48 4.44 -3.41
N ASN A 129 1.23 3.21 -3.90
CA ASN A 129 -0.01 2.87 -4.61
C ASN A 129 -1.24 3.14 -3.72
N GLY A 130 -1.25 2.56 -2.52
CA GLY A 130 -2.34 2.74 -1.56
C GLY A 130 -2.42 4.15 -1.00
N ILE A 131 -1.28 4.83 -0.79
CA ILE A 131 -1.28 6.26 -0.42
C ILE A 131 -1.95 7.09 -1.52
N ALA A 132 -1.61 6.87 -2.79
CA ALA A 132 -2.21 7.61 -3.89
C ALA A 132 -3.71 7.35 -4.01
N ARG A 133 -4.16 6.09 -3.93
CA ARG A 133 -5.59 5.75 -3.96
C ARG A 133 -6.32 6.36 -2.76
N ARG A 134 -5.82 6.19 -1.54
CA ARG A 134 -6.46 6.74 -0.33
C ARG A 134 -6.48 8.27 -0.35
N ALA A 135 -5.45 8.90 -0.91
CA ALA A 135 -5.42 10.34 -1.12
C ALA A 135 -6.53 10.78 -2.05
N TRP A 136 -6.67 10.11 -3.21
CA TRP A 136 -7.75 10.33 -4.18
C TRP A 136 -9.13 10.20 -3.54
N ALA A 137 -9.31 9.19 -2.70
CA ALA A 137 -10.56 8.92 -2.01
C ALA A 137 -10.84 9.84 -0.80
N GLY A 138 -10.06 10.92 -0.64
CA GLY A 138 -10.32 11.98 0.33
C GLY A 138 -9.62 11.84 1.69
N ASN A 139 -8.73 10.86 1.90
CA ASN A 139 -8.01 10.74 3.16
C ASN A 139 -6.94 11.83 3.32
N GLU A 140 -7.07 12.70 4.31
CA GLU A 140 -6.18 13.85 4.54
C GLU A 140 -4.72 13.45 4.78
N GLY A 141 -4.48 12.42 5.61
CA GLY A 141 -3.13 11.93 5.89
C GLY A 141 -2.45 11.38 4.64
N ALA A 142 -3.20 10.65 3.81
CA ALA A 142 -2.73 10.17 2.52
C ALA A 142 -2.48 11.30 1.53
N ARG A 143 -3.33 12.33 1.47
CA ARG A 143 -3.12 13.55 0.64
C ARG A 143 -1.83 14.26 1.03
N PHE A 144 -1.61 14.47 2.33
CA PHE A 144 -0.37 15.05 2.85
C PHE A 144 0.84 14.21 2.45
N GLN A 145 0.78 12.89 2.66
CA GLN A 145 1.90 12.01 2.36
C GLN A 145 2.17 11.91 0.86
N ALA A 146 1.14 11.86 0.01
CA ALA A 146 1.28 11.88 -1.45
C ALA A 146 1.96 13.17 -1.92
N ALA A 147 1.49 14.34 -1.46
CA ALA A 147 2.10 15.62 -1.78
C ALA A 147 3.56 15.73 -1.29
N SER A 148 3.85 15.25 -0.08
CA SER A 148 5.21 15.20 0.47
C SER A 148 6.12 14.29 -0.35
N THR A 149 5.62 13.13 -0.78
CA THR A 149 6.40 12.15 -1.56
C THR A 149 6.69 12.68 -2.97
N MET A 150 5.72 13.33 -3.63
CA MET A 150 5.95 13.97 -4.94
C MET A 150 6.99 15.11 -4.91
N LYS A 151 7.18 15.77 -3.75
CA LYS A 151 8.27 16.76 -3.59
C LYS A 151 9.66 16.12 -3.52
N ARG A 152 9.75 14.88 -3.04
CA ARG A 152 11.02 14.15 -2.85
C ARG A 152 11.36 13.25 -4.04
N GLU A 153 10.36 12.63 -4.66
CA GLU A 153 10.52 11.71 -5.79
C GLU A 153 9.89 12.32 -7.05
N ASN A 154 10.74 12.80 -7.96
CA ASN A 154 10.33 13.54 -9.15
C ASN A 154 9.64 12.68 -10.22
N ARG A 155 9.80 11.35 -10.17
CA ARG A 155 9.13 10.41 -11.06
C ARG A 155 7.70 10.11 -10.61
N LEU A 156 7.37 10.37 -9.34
CA LEU A 156 6.02 10.19 -8.84
C LEU A 156 5.17 11.42 -9.20
N ARG A 157 4.16 11.21 -10.02
CA ARG A 157 3.12 12.20 -10.31
C ARG A 157 1.77 11.53 -10.18
N VAL A 158 1.01 11.94 -9.17
CA VAL A 158 -0.32 11.41 -8.89
C VAL A 158 -1.34 12.54 -8.87
N THR A 159 -2.58 12.21 -9.21
CA THR A 159 -3.69 13.16 -9.11
C THR A 159 -4.07 13.34 -7.65
N LEU A 160 -3.99 14.58 -7.15
CA LEU A 160 -4.58 14.94 -5.85
C LEU A 160 -6.01 15.42 -6.08
N PRO A 161 -6.98 14.98 -5.26
CA PRO A 161 -8.36 15.38 -5.43
C PRO A 161 -8.55 16.82 -4.94
N GLU A 162 -9.40 17.55 -5.66
CA GLU A 162 -10.00 18.80 -5.20
C GLU A 162 -11.41 18.50 -4.70
N SER A 163 -11.69 18.89 -3.45
CA SER A 163 -12.98 18.64 -2.82
C SER A 163 -13.93 19.79 -3.12
N ALA A 164 -15.15 19.47 -3.56
CA ALA A 164 -16.22 20.46 -3.68
C ALA A 164 -16.84 20.75 -2.31
N GLU A 165 -17.23 22.01 -2.07
CA GLU A 165 -18.02 22.36 -0.90
C GLU A 165 -19.42 21.74 -0.97
N SER A 166 -19.90 21.20 0.15
CA SER A 166 -21.21 20.54 0.20
C SER A 166 -22.34 21.45 -0.29
N GLN A 167 -22.28 22.75 0.02
CA GLN A 167 -23.30 23.70 -0.44
C GLN A 167 -23.32 23.83 -1.96
N VAL A 168 -22.16 23.89 -2.61
CA VAL A 168 -22.06 23.95 -4.08
C VAL A 168 -22.69 22.71 -4.71
N VAL A 169 -22.47 21.53 -4.11
CA VAL A 169 -23.07 20.27 -4.56
C VAL A 169 -24.60 20.29 -4.36
N ILE A 170 -25.07 20.69 -3.18
CA ILE A 170 -26.50 20.79 -2.86
C ILE A 170 -27.22 21.75 -3.82
N ASP A 171 -26.62 22.91 -4.09
CA ASP A 171 -27.17 23.92 -5.00
C ASP A 171 -27.20 23.41 -6.45
N ALA A 172 -26.20 22.64 -6.86
CA ALA A 172 -26.17 22.02 -8.19
C ALA A 172 -27.25 20.95 -8.34
N LEU A 173 -27.41 20.07 -7.34
CA LEU A 173 -28.44 19.04 -7.32
C LEU A 173 -29.84 19.66 -7.29
N SER A 174 -30.06 20.67 -6.45
CA SER A 174 -31.36 21.37 -6.35
C SER A 174 -31.74 22.04 -7.67
N ARG A 175 -30.78 22.61 -8.40
CA ARG A 175 -31.01 23.20 -9.73
C ARG A 175 -31.33 22.15 -10.79
N ALA A 176 -30.70 20.98 -10.73
CA ALA A 176 -30.86 19.93 -11.74
C ALA A 176 -32.13 19.09 -11.53
N PHE A 177 -32.48 18.79 -10.28
CA PHE A 177 -33.52 17.80 -9.94
C PHE A 177 -34.69 18.39 -9.13
N GLY A 178 -34.67 19.70 -8.83
CA GLY A 178 -35.61 20.33 -7.90
C GLY A 178 -35.18 20.15 -6.43
N PRO A 179 -35.87 20.79 -5.47
CA PRO A 179 -35.54 20.66 -4.06
C PRO A 179 -35.67 19.20 -3.61
N ALA A 180 -34.69 18.72 -2.84
CA ALA A 180 -34.78 17.39 -2.24
C ALA A 180 -36.07 17.30 -1.40
N ALA A 181 -36.88 16.26 -1.64
CA ALA A 181 -38.01 15.97 -0.76
C ALA A 181 -37.45 15.69 0.64
N GLY A 182 -37.86 16.52 1.61
CA GLY A 182 -37.40 16.46 3.00
C GLY A 182 -37.75 15.19 3.73
#